data_AF-A0A822FT20-F1
#
_entry.id   AF-A0A822FT20-F1
#
_cell.length_a   1.000
_cell.length_b   1.000
_cell.length_c   1.000
_cell.angle_alpha   90.00
_cell.angle_beta   90.00
_cell.angle_gamma   90.00
#
_symmetry.space_group_name_H-M   'P 1'
#
loop_
_entity.id
_entity.type
_entity.pdbx_description
1 polymer ?
#
loop_
_entity_poly.entity_id
_entity_poly.type
_entity_poly.pdbx_seq_one_letter_code
_entity_poly.pdbx_strand_id
1 'polypeptide(L)'
;VFWQTDSSPSTDQNFISEAWAYTYGGTIPQNKHPTASGQVSIRVPSLYGTYTVYYCKNGGYTCPSSITVKVINPNICKRPTSITSTVKHIIIIISENHSFDSIYGRYFQATTGSKPTCNFGPSCCEAAPNSVSGSSSITLTDQQNVLYGPNKRASCQLCEIDNGLMDRYVTGCSCSNSSNFAIADSTSAAGYYSWASSSAIADNFFQSAIGASSENDMYFATGKFVLLDNNVIAQNPNLNGARCYTKNFKSYYSTTIADLLNYCDIDWTFYAEGYDQNPNSTQCYPNYYDATDNPFTYFPNLINSSERYSKNFRDYTNLYSDIRAGKLPAVSYVKGLGIHSEHPAYGTLTAGETISQDVINAISESHTYRKNTVIFLLPDESGGFYDHVSPPSSSTIDNQPYSPRILFVAVGHQIKKIMFHMFKWNRRV
;
A
#
# COMPACT_ATOMS: atom_id res chain seq x y z
N VAL A 1 -23.24 -21.03 15.27
CA VAL A 1 -23.44 -20.47 13.92
C VAL A 1 -22.07 -20.44 13.25
N PHE A 2 -21.94 -21.06 12.08
CA PHE A 2 -20.69 -21.13 11.33
C PHE A 2 -20.76 -20.17 10.13
N TRP A 3 -19.62 -19.62 9.72
CA TRP A 3 -19.46 -19.02 8.40
C TRP A 3 -18.72 -20.00 7.50
N GLN A 4 -19.16 -20.13 6.25
CA GLN A 4 -18.43 -20.92 5.27
C GLN A 4 -18.60 -20.35 3.87
N THR A 5 -17.50 -20.29 3.12
CA THR A 5 -17.45 -19.74 1.75
C THR A 5 -17.57 -20.80 0.65
N ASP A 6 -17.42 -22.10 0.97
CA ASP A 6 -17.48 -23.22 0.01
C ASP A 6 -18.13 -24.51 0.58
N SER A 7 -18.54 -25.42 -0.30
CA SER A 7 -19.54 -26.49 -0.11
C SER A 7 -19.11 -27.78 0.62
N SER A 8 -18.03 -27.78 1.41
CA SER A 8 -17.57 -28.99 2.14
C SER A 8 -17.56 -28.77 3.65
N PRO A 9 -18.20 -29.58 4.50
CA PRO A 9 -18.34 -29.29 5.94
C PRO A 9 -16.97 -29.19 6.65
N SER A 10 -16.70 -28.06 7.33
CA SER A 10 -15.43 -27.82 8.03
C SER A 10 -15.43 -28.28 9.49
N THR A 11 -14.30 -28.84 9.91
CA THR A 11 -13.90 -29.21 11.27
C THR A 11 -13.72 -27.99 12.19
N ASP A 12 -14.40 -27.99 13.34
CA ASP A 12 -14.17 -27.32 14.66
C ASP A 12 -13.66 -25.86 14.78
N GLN A 13 -13.31 -25.13 13.73
CA GLN A 13 -12.65 -23.81 13.86
C GLN A 13 -13.52 -22.56 13.60
N ASN A 14 -14.80 -22.71 13.24
CA ASN A 14 -15.64 -21.57 12.81
C ASN A 14 -16.73 -21.17 13.83
N PHE A 15 -16.43 -21.22 15.14
CA PHE A 15 -17.37 -20.77 16.17
C PHE A 15 -17.29 -19.26 16.40
N ILE A 16 -18.41 -18.55 16.21
CA ILE A 16 -18.57 -17.16 16.68
C ILE A 16 -18.92 -17.20 18.18
N SER A 17 -18.05 -16.64 19.02
CA SER A 17 -18.20 -16.59 20.49
C SER A 17 -19.30 -15.64 21.00
N GLU A 18 -19.98 -14.89 20.13
CA GLU A 18 -20.89 -13.79 20.51
C GLU A 18 -22.34 -13.93 19.99
N ALA A 19 -22.73 -15.07 19.43
CA ALA A 19 -24.12 -15.31 19.03
C ALA A 19 -24.95 -15.85 20.21
N TRP A 20 -25.89 -15.05 20.74
CA TRP A 20 -26.83 -15.49 21.78
C TRP A 20 -28.27 -15.40 21.29
N ALA A 21 -29.06 -16.45 21.52
CA ALA A 21 -30.52 -16.38 21.52
C ALA A 21 -31.08 -17.48 22.43
N TYR A 22 -31.80 -17.08 23.48
CA TYR A 22 -32.71 -17.95 24.23
C TYR A 22 -34.07 -17.28 24.31
N THR A 23 -35.13 -18.02 23.99
CA THR A 23 -36.49 -17.72 24.42
C THR A 23 -37.18 -19.01 24.83
N TYR A 24 -37.33 -19.22 26.13
CA TYR A 24 -38.31 -20.16 26.67
C TYR A 24 -39.58 -19.38 27.01
N GLY A 25 -40.71 -19.81 26.47
CA GLY A 25 -41.99 -19.20 26.77
C GLY A 25 -43.12 -20.21 26.57
N GLY A 26 -43.61 -20.77 27.68
CA GLY A 26 -44.89 -21.49 27.74
C GLY A 26 -44.84 -22.92 28.24
N THR A 27 -45.84 -23.30 29.03
CA THR A 27 -46.16 -24.66 29.45
C THR A 27 -46.61 -25.49 28.24
N ILE A 28 -46.03 -26.68 28.03
CA ILE A 28 -46.28 -27.52 26.85
C ILE A 28 -46.98 -28.83 27.28
N PRO A 29 -48.07 -29.26 26.61
CA PRO A 29 -48.66 -30.58 26.83
C PRO A 29 -47.68 -31.71 26.46
N GLN A 30 -47.66 -32.79 27.26
CA GLN A 30 -46.64 -33.85 27.27
C GLN A 30 -46.41 -34.59 25.92
N ASN A 31 -47.27 -34.39 24.92
CA ASN A 31 -47.29 -35.12 23.65
C ASN A 31 -47.07 -34.23 22.40
N LYS A 32 -46.57 -32.99 22.55
CA LYS A 32 -46.19 -32.14 21.40
C LYS A 32 -44.73 -31.71 21.46
N HIS A 33 -44.03 -31.77 20.32
CA HIS A 33 -42.72 -31.16 20.18
C HIS A 33 -42.85 -29.62 20.25
N PRO A 34 -42.04 -28.92 21.06
CA PRO A 34 -42.01 -27.47 21.06
C PRO A 34 -41.73 -26.93 19.65
N THR A 35 -42.52 -25.94 19.22
CA THR A 35 -42.10 -25.05 18.14
C THR A 35 -41.19 -24.01 18.76
N ALA A 36 -39.88 -24.15 18.57
CA ALA A 36 -38.92 -23.15 19.02
C ALA A 36 -39.10 -21.88 18.17
N SER A 37 -39.88 -20.91 18.67
CA SER A 37 -39.89 -19.56 18.13
C SER A 37 -38.86 -18.72 18.89
N GLY A 38 -37.83 -18.26 18.19
CA GLY A 38 -36.82 -17.36 18.71
C GLY A 38 -36.27 -16.49 17.59
N GLN A 39 -35.75 -15.32 17.94
CA GLN A 39 -34.97 -14.50 17.01
C GLN A 39 -33.48 -14.70 17.29
N VAL A 40 -32.71 -14.92 16.23
CA VAL A 40 -31.24 -14.87 16.28
C VAL A 40 -30.82 -13.57 15.61
N SER A 41 -30.22 -12.68 16.39
CA SER A 41 -29.57 -11.49 15.83
C SER A 41 -28.12 -11.85 15.51
N ILE A 42 -27.73 -11.68 14.25
CA ILE A 42 -26.36 -11.94 13.79
C ILE A 42 -25.74 -10.60 13.47
N ARG A 43 -24.55 -10.33 14.04
CA ARG A 43 -23.75 -9.20 13.59
C ARG A 43 -23.29 -9.50 12.16
N VAL A 44 -23.85 -8.74 11.22
CA VAL A 44 -23.51 -8.86 9.81
C VAL A 44 -22.01 -8.53 9.64
N PRO A 45 -21.24 -9.33 8.88
CA PRO A 45 -19.82 -9.06 8.64
C PRO A 45 -19.61 -7.65 8.10
N SER A 46 -18.49 -7.03 8.47
CA SER A 46 -18.06 -5.74 7.89
C SER A 46 -17.70 -5.84 6.40
N LEU A 47 -17.44 -7.05 5.93
CA LEU A 47 -17.17 -7.37 4.54
C LEU A 47 -18.49 -7.51 3.77
N TYR A 48 -18.52 -6.97 2.55
CA TYR A 48 -19.64 -7.16 1.63
C TYR A 48 -19.54 -8.54 0.98
N GLY A 49 -20.68 -9.18 0.73
CA GLY A 49 -20.67 -10.52 0.15
C GLY A 49 -21.97 -11.27 0.35
N THR A 50 -22.00 -12.47 -0.23
CA THR A 50 -23.06 -13.44 0.01
C THR A 50 -22.57 -14.40 1.07
N TYR A 51 -23.29 -14.48 2.19
CA TYR A 51 -22.93 -15.36 3.27
C TYR A 51 -24.03 -16.39 3.50
N THR A 52 -23.62 -17.63 3.76
CA THR A 52 -24.55 -18.67 4.17
C THR A 52 -24.45 -18.86 5.67
N VAL A 53 -25.56 -18.59 6.35
CA VAL A 53 -25.72 -18.82 7.78
C VAL A 53 -26.36 -20.19 7.94
N TYR A 54 -25.67 -21.10 8.61
CA TYR A 54 -26.18 -22.44 8.88
C TYR A 54 -26.80 -22.54 10.28
N TYR A 55 -28.00 -23.12 10.35
CA TYR A 55 -28.60 -23.58 11.59
C TYR A 55 -28.19 -25.04 11.82
N CYS A 56 -27.46 -25.30 12.90
CA CYS A 56 -26.90 -26.61 13.19
C CYS A 56 -27.30 -27.14 14.57
N LYS A 57 -27.51 -28.45 14.65
CA LYS A 57 -27.78 -29.26 15.84
C LYS A 57 -26.51 -30.03 16.23
N ASN A 58 -26.53 -30.64 17.42
CA ASN A 58 -25.47 -31.56 17.90
C ASN A 58 -24.07 -30.92 17.85
N GLY A 59 -23.89 -29.70 18.36
CA GLY A 59 -22.57 -29.05 18.38
C GLY A 59 -22.04 -28.62 17.00
N GLY A 60 -22.81 -28.77 15.92
CA GLY A 60 -22.42 -28.38 14.58
C GLY A 60 -22.36 -29.52 13.56
N TYR A 61 -22.45 -30.77 14.00
CA TYR A 61 -22.34 -31.94 13.11
C TYR A 61 -23.55 -32.15 12.19
N THR A 62 -24.67 -31.48 12.43
CA THR A 62 -25.87 -31.63 11.59
C THR A 62 -26.52 -30.29 11.35
N CYS A 63 -26.48 -29.79 10.11
CA CYS A 63 -27.03 -28.48 9.74
C CYS A 63 -28.27 -28.62 8.87
N PRO A 64 -29.48 -28.84 9.45
CA PRO A 64 -30.68 -29.14 8.68
C PRO A 64 -31.25 -27.97 7.87
N SER A 65 -30.77 -26.74 8.11
CA SER A 65 -31.20 -25.58 7.33
C SER A 65 -30.13 -24.49 7.29
N SER A 66 -30.25 -23.63 6.30
CA SER A 66 -29.42 -22.43 6.15
C SER A 66 -30.25 -21.27 5.62
N ILE A 67 -29.73 -20.06 5.80
CA ILE A 67 -30.22 -18.85 5.17
C ILE A 67 -29.06 -18.11 4.51
N THR A 68 -29.28 -17.61 3.31
CA THR A 68 -28.31 -16.75 2.62
C THR A 68 -28.57 -15.30 3.00
N VAL A 69 -27.57 -14.65 3.58
CA VAL A 69 -27.56 -13.21 3.88
C VAL A 69 -26.64 -12.53 2.87
N LYS A 70 -27.21 -11.66 2.03
CA LYS A 70 -26.43 -10.82 1.13
C LYS A 70 -26.17 -9.48 1.81
N VAL A 71 -24.91 -9.24 2.16
CA VAL A 71 -24.45 -7.97 2.71
C VAL A 71 -24.05 -7.10 1.54
N ILE A 72 -24.89 -6.12 1.24
CA ILE A 72 -24.68 -5.17 0.15
C ILE A 72 -24.41 -3.79 0.73
N ASN A 73 -23.45 -3.06 0.15
CA ASN A 73 -23.37 -1.61 0.33
C ASN A 73 -24.12 -0.91 -0.82
N PRO A 74 -24.68 0.30 -0.62
CA PRO A 74 -25.34 1.03 -1.68
C PRO A 74 -24.31 1.46 -2.74
N ASN A 75 -24.56 1.11 -4.00
CA ASN A 75 -23.99 1.76 -5.19
C ASN A 75 -22.46 1.85 -5.32
N ILE A 76 -21.66 0.90 -4.80
CA ILE A 76 -20.18 0.94 -4.94
C ILE A 76 -19.73 0.79 -6.40
N CYS A 77 -20.32 -0.15 -7.16
CA CYS A 77 -19.92 -0.40 -8.55
C CYS A 77 -20.57 0.57 -9.55
N LYS A 78 -21.15 1.68 -9.08
CA LYS A 78 -21.74 2.67 -9.99
C LYS A 78 -20.62 3.43 -10.68
N ARG A 79 -20.42 3.09 -11.95
CA ARG A 79 -19.68 3.96 -12.87
C ARG A 79 -20.40 5.32 -12.92
N PRO A 80 -19.70 6.45 -12.72
CA PRO A 80 -20.31 7.77 -12.88
C PRO A 80 -20.99 7.85 -14.25
N THR A 81 -22.22 8.36 -14.30
CA THR A 81 -22.96 8.52 -15.58
C THR A 81 -22.27 9.49 -16.54
N SER A 82 -21.37 10.32 -16.03
CA SER A 82 -20.47 11.20 -16.79
C SER A 82 -19.01 10.86 -16.47
N ILE A 83 -18.45 9.86 -17.15
CA ILE A 83 -17.00 9.61 -17.09
C ILE A 83 -16.30 10.63 -17.99
N THR A 84 -15.58 11.57 -17.40
CA THR A 84 -14.72 12.50 -18.13
C THR A 84 -13.30 11.97 -18.29
N SER A 85 -12.89 10.98 -17.48
CA SER A 85 -11.57 10.37 -17.56
C SER A 85 -11.49 9.30 -18.67
N THR A 86 -10.44 9.38 -19.47
CA THR A 86 -10.05 8.42 -20.49
C THR A 86 -9.20 7.26 -19.93
N VAL A 87 -8.82 7.34 -18.65
CA VAL A 87 -8.03 6.31 -17.96
C VAL A 87 -8.86 5.05 -17.79
N LYS A 88 -8.29 3.92 -18.19
CA LYS A 88 -8.82 2.57 -18.03
C LYS A 88 -7.90 1.68 -17.18
N HIS A 89 -6.61 2.01 -17.12
CA HIS A 89 -5.61 1.26 -16.37
C HIS A 89 -4.81 2.20 -15.47
N ILE A 90 -4.59 1.78 -14.23
CA ILE A 90 -3.69 2.44 -13.27
C ILE A 90 -2.60 1.45 -12.93
N ILE A 91 -1.34 1.87 -13.04
CA ILE A 91 -0.20 1.11 -12.52
C ILE A 91 0.41 1.91 -11.38
N ILE A 92 0.61 1.27 -10.23
CA ILE A 92 1.23 1.85 -9.04
C ILE A 92 2.55 1.14 -8.84
N ILE A 93 3.65 1.84 -9.11
CA ILE A 93 5.01 1.37 -8.85
C ILE A 93 5.37 1.83 -7.44
N ILE A 94 5.55 0.85 -6.56
CA ILE A 94 5.90 1.07 -5.16
C ILE A 94 7.42 0.89 -5.06
N SER A 95 8.16 1.99 -5.04
CA SER A 95 9.59 1.96 -4.69
C SER A 95 9.76 1.97 -3.17
N GLU A 96 10.98 2.11 -2.69
CA GLU A 96 11.29 2.03 -1.27
C GLU A 96 12.06 3.25 -0.75
N ASN A 97 11.58 3.77 0.38
CA ASN A 97 12.40 4.45 1.39
C ASN A 97 13.09 5.77 0.99
N HIS A 98 12.38 6.74 0.40
CA HIS A 98 12.97 8.04 0.03
C HIS A 98 12.02 9.20 0.36
N SER A 99 12.56 10.22 1.04
CA SER A 99 11.84 11.48 1.23
C SER A 99 11.81 12.26 -0.08
N PHE A 100 10.89 13.24 -0.16
CA PHE A 100 10.84 14.12 -1.31
C PHE A 100 12.16 14.88 -1.49
N ASP A 101 12.72 15.45 -0.42
CA ASP A 101 13.98 16.18 -0.49
C ASP A 101 15.19 15.29 -0.78
N SER A 102 15.21 14.01 -0.38
CA SER A 102 16.35 13.13 -0.67
C SER A 102 16.54 12.88 -2.16
N ILE A 103 15.48 13.03 -2.96
CA ILE A 103 15.56 12.97 -4.43
C ILE A 103 15.49 14.37 -5.05
N TYR A 104 14.47 15.17 -4.75
CA TYR A 104 14.17 16.42 -5.44
C TYR A 104 14.70 17.69 -4.77
N GLY A 105 15.35 17.57 -3.60
CA GLY A 105 15.81 18.73 -2.83
C GLY A 105 16.82 19.63 -3.56
N ARG A 106 17.48 19.12 -4.61
CA ARG A 106 18.37 19.88 -5.51
C ARG A 106 17.82 20.05 -6.93
N TYR A 107 16.68 19.45 -7.26
CA TYR A 107 15.99 19.69 -8.52
C TYR A 107 15.28 21.05 -8.51
N PHE A 108 14.56 21.33 -7.42
CA PHE A 108 13.79 22.55 -7.26
C PHE A 108 14.66 23.73 -6.82
N GLN A 109 14.17 24.95 -7.09
CA GLN A 109 14.97 26.18 -7.05
C GLN A 109 14.35 27.31 -6.23
N ALA A 110 13.08 27.19 -5.80
CA ALA A 110 12.51 28.22 -4.94
C ALA A 110 13.22 28.21 -3.58
N THR A 111 13.37 29.38 -2.96
CA THR A 111 14.00 29.49 -1.64
C THR A 111 13.22 28.66 -0.61
N THR A 112 13.92 27.94 0.27
CA THR A 112 13.32 27.22 1.38
C THR A 112 12.43 28.15 2.22
N GLY A 113 11.20 27.72 2.50
CA GLY A 113 10.16 28.48 3.21
C GLY A 113 9.40 29.52 2.37
N SER A 114 9.66 29.64 1.06
CA SER A 114 9.05 30.69 0.21
C SER A 114 7.60 30.43 -0.22
N LYS A 115 7.11 29.21 -0.10
CA LYS A 115 5.75 28.76 -0.43
C LYS A 115 5.27 29.23 -1.81
N PRO A 116 5.96 28.84 -2.90
CA PRO A 116 5.62 29.28 -4.24
C PRO A 116 4.19 28.87 -4.63
N THR A 117 3.50 29.71 -5.41
CA THR A 117 2.10 29.47 -5.84
C THR A 117 1.97 29.08 -7.31
N CYS A 118 3.08 28.79 -7.98
CA CYS A 118 3.10 28.44 -9.40
C CYS A 118 3.10 26.93 -9.59
N ASN A 119 2.69 26.45 -10.77
CA ASN A 119 2.46 25.01 -11.01
C ASN A 119 3.42 24.42 -12.04
N PHE A 120 4.48 25.13 -12.44
CA PHE A 120 5.30 24.71 -13.58
C PHE A 120 6.78 25.03 -13.41
N GLY A 121 7.57 23.97 -13.37
CA GLY A 121 9.02 24.03 -13.46
C GLY A 121 9.73 24.15 -12.12
N PRO A 122 11.07 24.06 -12.12
CA PRO A 122 11.87 23.97 -10.90
C PRO A 122 11.71 25.13 -9.92
N SER A 123 11.35 26.33 -10.38
CA SER A 123 11.11 27.49 -9.52
C SER A 123 9.77 27.44 -8.75
N CYS A 124 8.97 26.39 -8.94
CA CYS A 124 7.63 26.26 -8.38
C CYS A 124 7.49 25.31 -7.20
N CYS A 125 8.60 24.73 -6.73
CA CYS A 125 8.69 24.08 -5.43
C CYS A 125 9.98 24.57 -4.75
N GLU A 126 9.98 24.47 -3.42
CA GLU A 126 11.11 24.81 -2.59
C GLU A 126 12.25 23.81 -2.78
N ALA A 127 13.47 24.34 -2.87
CA ALA A 127 14.69 23.57 -2.70
C ALA A 127 14.86 23.21 -1.22
N ALA A 128 15.49 22.07 -0.96
CA ALA A 128 15.94 21.74 0.39
C ALA A 128 16.95 22.79 0.88
N PRO A 129 17.07 23.06 2.19
CA PRO A 129 18.04 24.00 2.70
C PRO A 129 19.48 23.58 2.36
N ASN A 130 20.41 24.53 2.42
CA ASN A 130 21.83 24.24 2.21
C ASN A 130 22.46 23.52 3.40
N SER A 131 21.95 23.77 4.61
CA SER A 131 22.39 23.12 5.83
C SER A 131 21.25 22.88 6.81
N VAL A 132 21.39 21.82 7.61
CA VAL A 132 20.50 21.46 8.72
C VAL A 132 21.38 21.27 9.94
N SER A 133 21.07 21.97 11.05
CA SER A 133 21.85 21.91 12.29
C SER A 133 23.36 22.10 12.07
N GLY A 134 23.72 23.02 11.18
CA GLY A 134 25.11 23.37 10.85
C GLY A 134 25.82 22.41 9.88
N SER A 135 25.15 21.36 9.40
CA SER A 135 25.74 20.38 8.46
C SER A 135 25.15 20.51 7.07
N SER A 136 26.00 20.47 6.04
CA SER A 136 25.56 20.41 4.64
C SER A 136 25.09 19.00 4.26
N SER A 137 24.30 18.90 3.20
CA SER A 137 23.82 17.60 2.70
C SER A 137 24.95 16.76 2.11
N ILE A 138 24.90 15.46 2.32
CA ILE A 138 25.72 14.47 1.59
C ILE A 138 25.10 14.24 0.21
N THR A 139 25.90 14.05 -0.84
CA THR A 139 25.38 13.63 -2.15
C THR A 139 24.93 12.17 -2.07
N LEU A 140 23.65 11.91 -2.30
CA LEU A 140 23.08 10.56 -2.33
C LEU A 140 23.34 9.91 -3.69
N THR A 141 24.49 9.25 -3.82
CA THR A 141 24.81 8.38 -4.96
C THR A 141 24.33 6.96 -4.71
N ASP A 142 24.34 6.10 -5.72
CA ASP A 142 24.11 4.65 -5.55
C ASP A 142 25.00 4.03 -4.47
N GLN A 143 26.29 4.42 -4.45
CA GLN A 143 27.23 3.95 -3.43
C GLN A 143 26.79 4.41 -2.04
N GLN A 144 26.36 5.67 -1.89
CA GLN A 144 25.92 6.20 -0.62
C GLN A 144 24.61 5.55 -0.15
N ASN A 145 23.67 5.28 -1.08
CA ASN A 145 22.41 4.61 -0.78
C ASN A 145 22.65 3.21 -0.23
N VAL A 146 23.58 2.44 -0.83
CA VAL A 146 23.96 1.11 -0.34
C VAL A 146 24.79 1.18 0.95
N LEU A 147 25.57 2.24 1.15
CA LEU A 147 26.45 2.37 2.31
C LEU A 147 25.68 2.54 3.61
N TYR A 148 24.56 3.25 3.59
CA TYR A 148 23.85 3.61 4.81
C TYR A 148 22.34 3.73 4.61
N GLY A 149 21.59 2.98 5.42
CA GLY A 149 20.16 3.14 5.56
C GLY A 149 19.79 3.90 6.82
N PRO A 150 19.17 5.09 6.74
CA PRO A 150 18.68 5.80 7.91
C PRO A 150 17.68 4.98 8.73
N ASN A 151 17.60 5.29 10.01
CA ASN A 151 16.70 4.57 10.92
C ASN A 151 15.27 5.12 10.80
N LYS A 152 14.45 4.41 10.05
CA LYS A 152 13.04 4.71 9.80
C LYS A 152 12.05 4.23 10.88
N ARG A 153 12.51 3.84 12.07
CA ARG A 153 11.57 3.47 13.15
C ARG A 153 10.76 4.67 13.59
N ALA A 154 9.51 4.43 14.01
CA ALA A 154 8.61 5.48 14.47
C ALA A 154 9.22 6.38 15.57
N SER A 155 9.96 5.80 16.52
CA SER A 155 10.64 6.57 17.57
C SER A 155 11.70 7.54 17.05
N CYS A 156 12.35 7.19 15.93
CA CYS A 156 13.36 8.02 15.30
C CYS A 156 12.71 9.16 14.53
N GLN A 157 11.78 8.84 13.64
CA GLN A 157 11.05 9.84 12.87
C GLN A 157 10.36 10.86 13.79
N LEU A 158 9.69 10.44 14.87
CA LEU A 158 9.09 11.36 15.85
C LEU A 158 10.11 12.33 16.47
N CYS A 159 11.29 11.82 16.81
CA CYS A 159 12.34 12.65 17.41
C CYS A 159 12.96 13.60 16.37
N GLU A 160 13.19 13.13 15.15
CA GLU A 160 13.84 13.87 14.07
C GLU A 160 12.96 14.99 13.50
N ILE A 161 11.65 14.74 13.40
CA ILE A 161 10.62 15.72 13.04
C ILE A 161 10.56 16.85 14.08
N ASP A 162 10.85 16.54 15.35
CA ASP A 162 10.85 17.46 16.50
C ASP A 162 9.68 18.45 16.52
N ASN A 163 8.45 17.92 16.57
CA ASN A 163 7.21 18.72 16.54
C ASN A 163 7.10 19.69 15.34
N GLY A 164 7.70 19.32 14.21
CA GLY A 164 7.68 20.08 12.97
C GLY A 164 8.83 21.07 12.79
N LEU A 165 9.81 21.09 13.71
CA LEU A 165 11.04 21.88 13.53
C LEU A 165 11.99 21.26 12.49
N MET A 166 11.89 19.95 12.28
CA MET A 166 12.65 19.18 11.29
C MET A 166 14.18 19.28 11.47
N ASP A 167 14.69 19.62 12.65
CA ASP A 167 16.10 19.99 12.85
C ASP A 167 16.97 18.87 13.44
N ARG A 168 16.39 17.72 13.79
CA ARG A 168 17.09 16.65 14.50
C ARG A 168 17.53 15.46 13.67
N TYR A 169 17.42 15.51 12.34
CA TYR A 169 17.89 14.43 11.46
C TYR A 169 19.41 14.22 11.52
N VAL A 170 20.19 15.31 11.70
CA VAL A 170 21.67 15.22 11.73
C VAL A 170 22.21 15.01 13.14
N THR A 171 21.61 15.65 14.15
CA THR A 171 22.00 15.53 15.56
C THR A 171 20.79 15.72 16.48
N GLY A 172 20.84 15.29 17.74
CA GLY A 172 19.80 15.54 18.74
C GLY A 172 18.89 14.36 19.08
N CYS A 173 18.95 13.28 18.30
CA CYS A 173 18.28 12.00 18.56
C CYS A 173 19.30 10.86 18.54
N SER A 174 18.96 9.71 19.12
CA SER A 174 19.83 8.52 19.09
C SER A 174 20.07 7.95 17.70
N CYS A 175 19.21 8.31 16.74
CA CYS A 175 19.24 7.86 15.35
C CYS A 175 19.71 8.93 14.38
N SER A 176 19.97 10.14 14.88
CA SER A 176 20.45 11.21 14.03
C SER A 176 21.80 10.84 13.43
N ASN A 177 21.96 11.12 12.14
CA ASN A 177 23.19 10.90 11.41
C ASN A 177 23.29 11.91 10.27
N SER A 178 24.52 12.33 9.93
CA SER A 178 24.72 13.20 8.76
C SER A 178 24.18 12.59 7.47
N SER A 179 24.15 11.27 7.36
CA SER A 179 23.60 10.53 6.22
C SER A 179 22.08 10.59 6.12
N ASN A 180 21.37 11.00 7.18
CA ASN A 180 19.93 11.24 7.11
C ASN A 180 19.65 12.49 6.26
N PHE A 181 20.59 13.44 6.21
CA PHE A 181 20.56 14.60 5.29
C PHE A 181 21.37 14.32 4.02
N ALA A 182 20.98 13.29 3.28
CA ALA A 182 21.53 12.98 1.97
C ALA A 182 20.54 13.39 0.87
N ILE A 183 21.03 14.03 -0.20
CA ILE A 183 20.21 14.46 -1.34
C ILE A 183 20.90 14.06 -2.64
N ALA A 184 20.14 13.44 -3.55
CA ALA A 184 20.61 13.03 -4.86
C ALA A 184 20.82 14.26 -5.76
N ASP A 185 21.88 14.21 -6.56
CA ASP A 185 22.11 15.16 -7.64
C ASP A 185 21.45 14.69 -8.95
N SER A 186 21.55 15.51 -9.99
CA SER A 186 20.97 15.20 -11.31
C SER A 186 21.57 13.98 -11.99
N THR A 187 22.72 13.50 -11.53
CA THR A 187 23.35 12.29 -12.08
C THR A 187 22.88 11.06 -11.33
N SER A 188 22.72 11.15 -10.01
CA SER A 188 22.35 10.03 -9.14
C SER A 188 20.86 9.68 -9.23
N ALA A 189 19.99 10.68 -9.44
CA ALA A 189 18.53 10.50 -9.61
C ALA A 189 18.06 10.98 -11.00
N ALA A 190 18.78 10.57 -12.04
CA ALA A 190 18.58 11.06 -13.39
C ALA A 190 17.19 10.72 -13.95
N GLY A 191 16.68 9.52 -13.68
CA GLY A 191 15.32 9.10 -14.05
C GLY A 191 14.27 9.97 -13.39
N TYR A 192 14.36 10.18 -12.07
CA TYR A 192 13.45 11.04 -11.33
C TYR A 192 13.46 12.49 -11.82
N TYR A 193 14.63 13.06 -12.11
CA TYR A 193 14.75 14.43 -12.65
C TYR A 193 14.14 14.52 -14.06
N SER A 194 14.34 13.50 -14.88
CA SER A 194 13.73 13.39 -16.21
C SER A 194 12.21 13.34 -16.12
N TRP A 195 11.65 12.50 -15.26
CA TRP A 195 10.20 12.41 -15.05
C TRP A 195 9.64 13.70 -14.46
N ALA A 196 10.34 14.34 -13.52
CA ALA A 196 9.95 15.66 -13.00
C ALA A 196 9.80 16.72 -14.09
N SER A 197 10.71 16.69 -15.07
CA SER A 197 10.69 17.64 -16.18
C SER A 197 9.60 17.37 -17.21
N SER A 198 9.01 16.17 -17.23
CA SER A 198 8.13 15.71 -18.33
C SER A 198 6.74 15.25 -17.87
N SER A 199 6.55 15.09 -16.56
CA SER A 199 5.36 14.47 -15.95
C SER A 199 4.71 15.39 -14.93
N ALA A 200 3.82 14.86 -14.11
CA ALA A 200 3.27 15.57 -12.97
C ALA A 200 3.87 15.08 -11.65
N ILE A 201 4.18 15.99 -10.74
CA ILE A 201 4.69 15.70 -9.40
C ILE A 201 3.79 16.36 -8.36
N ALA A 202 3.59 15.70 -7.23
CA ALA A 202 3.07 16.35 -6.02
C ALA A 202 4.22 16.64 -5.05
N ASP A 203 4.39 17.90 -4.68
CA ASP A 203 5.38 18.39 -3.72
C ASP A 203 4.81 18.55 -2.30
N ASN A 204 3.60 18.01 -2.10
CA ASN A 204 2.87 18.04 -0.84
C ASN A 204 2.09 16.72 -0.66
N PHE A 205 2.80 15.60 -0.88
CA PHE A 205 2.33 14.24 -0.63
C PHE A 205 3.19 13.65 0.50
N PHE A 206 2.54 13.18 1.57
CA PHE A 206 3.20 12.77 2.80
C PHE A 206 3.08 11.27 3.02
N GLN A 207 4.11 10.68 3.63
CA GLN A 207 4.04 9.33 4.16
C GLN A 207 2.86 9.20 5.14
N SER A 208 2.02 8.19 4.93
CA SER A 208 0.69 8.11 5.53
C SER A 208 0.69 7.92 7.05
N ALA A 209 1.66 7.18 7.58
CA ALA A 209 1.90 7.05 9.02
C ALA A 209 3.39 7.09 9.34
N ILE A 210 3.74 7.71 10.47
CA ILE A 210 5.08 7.57 11.04
C ILE A 210 5.43 6.10 11.24
N GLY A 211 6.55 5.68 10.68
CA GLY A 211 6.89 4.27 10.64
C GLY A 211 7.65 3.85 9.38
N ALA A 212 7.75 2.55 9.20
CA ALA A 212 8.50 1.89 8.12
C ALA A 212 7.56 1.25 7.08
N SER A 213 8.10 0.31 6.30
CA SER A 213 7.51 -0.19 5.05
C SER A 213 6.16 -0.88 5.23
N SER A 214 6.10 -2.03 5.91
CA SER A 214 4.89 -2.87 5.92
C SER A 214 3.66 -2.20 6.56
N GLU A 215 3.86 -1.23 7.46
CA GLU A 215 2.76 -0.43 8.02
C GLU A 215 2.25 0.65 7.05
N ASN A 216 3.13 1.27 6.24
CA ASN A 216 2.72 2.20 5.20
C ASN A 216 2.17 1.48 3.97
N ASP A 217 2.68 0.29 3.64
CA ASP A 217 2.15 -0.53 2.56
C ASP A 217 0.66 -0.87 2.78
N MET A 218 0.22 -1.00 4.03
CA MET A 218 -1.20 -1.24 4.37
C MET A 218 -2.16 -0.16 3.85
N TYR A 219 -1.67 1.06 3.60
CA TYR A 219 -2.49 2.12 3.02
C TYR A 219 -2.84 1.84 1.55
N PHE A 220 -2.01 1.11 0.80
CA PHE A 220 -2.38 0.66 -0.56
C PHE A 220 -3.53 -0.33 -0.55
N ALA A 221 -3.67 -1.14 0.49
CA ALA A 221 -4.77 -2.11 0.60
C ALA A 221 -6.03 -1.52 1.26
N THR A 222 -5.87 -0.68 2.28
CA THR A 222 -6.99 -0.31 3.17
C THR A 222 -7.25 1.19 3.28
N GLY A 223 -6.31 2.04 2.83
CA GLY A 223 -6.38 3.49 3.01
C GLY A 223 -6.35 3.95 4.47
N LYS A 224 -5.88 3.10 5.39
CA LYS A 224 -5.74 3.41 6.82
C LYS A 224 -4.68 2.55 7.50
N PHE A 225 -4.31 2.93 8.71
CA PHE A 225 -3.46 2.13 9.57
C PHE A 225 -4.07 0.78 9.99
N VAL A 226 -3.25 -0.27 10.01
CA VAL A 226 -3.66 -1.64 10.37
C VAL A 226 -2.74 -2.28 11.40
N LEU A 227 -1.43 -2.13 11.22
CA LEU A 227 -0.41 -2.80 12.01
C LEU A 227 0.86 -1.96 12.10
N LEU A 228 1.66 -2.22 13.12
CA LEU A 228 3.02 -1.69 13.24
C LEU A 228 3.99 -2.59 12.49
N ASP A 229 4.96 -1.97 11.82
CA ASP A 229 5.96 -2.65 11.01
C ASP A 229 6.75 -3.72 11.78
N ASN A 230 7.17 -4.79 11.09
CA ASN A 230 7.98 -5.90 11.61
C ASN A 230 7.42 -6.68 12.82
N ASN A 231 6.23 -6.35 13.32
CA ASN A 231 5.62 -7.04 14.46
C ASN A 231 4.91 -8.34 14.08
N VAL A 232 4.42 -8.41 12.85
CA VAL A 232 3.64 -9.54 12.34
C VAL A 232 3.97 -9.78 10.88
N ILE A 233 3.70 -10.99 10.42
CA ILE A 233 3.69 -11.34 9.01
C ILE A 233 2.38 -12.02 8.63
N ALA A 234 2.01 -11.90 7.36
CA ALA A 234 0.82 -12.54 6.81
C ALA A 234 0.80 -14.04 7.11
N GLN A 235 -0.31 -14.54 7.65
CA GLN A 235 -0.52 -15.97 7.80
C GLN A 235 -0.89 -16.58 6.44
N ASN A 236 0.12 -16.78 5.59
CA ASN A 236 -0.06 -17.36 4.27
C ASN A 236 0.72 -18.68 4.13
N PRO A 237 0.04 -19.82 3.92
CA PRO A 237 0.70 -21.12 3.76
C PRO A 237 1.59 -21.21 2.51
N ASN A 238 1.41 -20.30 1.54
CA ASN A 238 2.14 -20.28 0.27
C ASN A 238 3.34 -19.33 0.27
N LEU A 239 3.62 -18.63 1.38
CA LEU A 239 4.78 -17.73 1.52
C LEU A 239 5.89 -18.41 2.31
N ASN A 240 6.74 -19.17 1.64
CA ASN A 240 7.86 -19.88 2.28
C ASN A 240 9.01 -18.94 2.70
N GLY A 241 9.21 -17.81 2.00
CA GLY A 241 10.20 -16.77 2.33
C GLY A 241 9.83 -15.87 3.53
N ALA A 242 8.58 -15.93 4.00
CA ALA A 242 8.07 -15.13 5.12
C ALA A 242 8.77 -15.42 6.48
N ARG A 243 9.45 -16.56 6.63
CA ARG A 243 10.00 -16.98 7.94
C ARG A 243 11.25 -16.22 8.39
N CYS A 244 11.69 -15.22 7.64
CA CYS A 244 12.93 -14.49 7.87
C CYS A 244 12.87 -13.44 8.99
N TYR A 245 11.69 -12.90 9.31
CA TYR A 245 11.57 -11.72 10.18
C TYR A 245 11.01 -12.04 11.56
N THR A 246 9.87 -12.70 11.60
CA THR A 246 9.14 -13.01 12.83
C THR A 246 8.35 -14.30 12.68
N LYS A 247 8.07 -14.95 13.82
CA LYS A 247 7.17 -16.10 13.89
C LYS A 247 5.73 -15.70 14.22
N ASN A 248 5.46 -14.41 14.39
CA ASN A 248 4.15 -13.90 14.75
C ASN A 248 3.29 -13.72 13.49
N PHE A 249 2.48 -14.73 13.20
CA PHE A 249 1.59 -14.71 12.04
C PHE A 249 0.25 -14.05 12.38
N LYS A 250 -0.26 -13.20 11.49
CA LYS A 250 -1.57 -12.55 11.67
C LYS A 250 -2.32 -12.42 10.36
N SER A 251 -3.65 -12.49 10.48
CA SER A 251 -4.60 -12.25 9.41
C SER A 251 -5.52 -11.09 9.80
N TYR A 252 -5.96 -10.32 8.80
CA TYR A 252 -6.94 -9.26 8.95
C TYR A 252 -8.15 -9.50 8.05
N TYR A 253 -9.29 -8.93 8.45
CA TYR A 253 -10.59 -9.20 7.83
C TYR A 253 -11.37 -7.91 7.50
N SER A 254 -10.70 -6.76 7.55
CA SER A 254 -11.30 -5.52 7.07
C SER A 254 -11.35 -5.52 5.54
N THR A 255 -12.38 -4.87 4.98
CA THR A 255 -12.52 -4.68 3.54
C THR A 255 -11.33 -3.91 2.97
N THR A 256 -10.69 -4.49 1.95
CA THR A 256 -9.62 -3.85 1.18
C THR A 256 -10.15 -3.26 -0.13
N ILE A 257 -9.36 -2.43 -0.82
CA ILE A 257 -9.68 -2.01 -2.18
C ILE A 257 -9.78 -3.21 -3.14
N ALA A 258 -8.96 -4.24 -2.95
CA ALA A 258 -9.00 -5.49 -3.72
C ALA A 258 -10.34 -6.23 -3.58
N ASP A 259 -10.94 -6.22 -2.39
CA ASP A 259 -12.28 -6.77 -2.18
C ASP A 259 -13.34 -6.03 -2.98
N LEU A 260 -13.23 -4.70 -3.03
CA LEU A 260 -14.17 -3.87 -3.79
C LEU A 260 -13.98 -4.07 -5.31
N LEU A 261 -12.74 -4.19 -5.78
CA LEU A 261 -12.43 -4.48 -7.17
C LEU A 261 -12.97 -5.85 -7.58
N ASN A 262 -12.73 -6.89 -6.78
CA ASN A 262 -13.28 -8.24 -6.98
C ASN A 262 -14.82 -8.22 -6.99
N TYR A 263 -15.44 -7.48 -6.08
CA TYR A 263 -16.90 -7.36 -6.00
C TYR A 263 -17.50 -6.68 -7.24
N CYS A 264 -16.77 -5.74 -7.85
CA CYS A 264 -17.19 -5.03 -9.05
C CYS A 264 -16.70 -5.65 -10.36
N ASP A 265 -16.10 -6.85 -10.31
CA ASP A 265 -15.51 -7.54 -11.49
C ASP A 265 -14.48 -6.66 -12.23
N ILE A 266 -13.64 -5.97 -11.46
CA ILE A 266 -12.54 -5.15 -11.97
C ILE A 266 -11.23 -5.91 -11.73
N ASP A 267 -10.56 -6.26 -12.83
CA ASP A 267 -9.29 -6.99 -12.79
C ASP A 267 -8.19 -6.17 -12.11
N TRP A 268 -7.49 -6.81 -11.17
CA TRP A 268 -6.31 -6.26 -10.54
C TRP A 268 -5.24 -7.31 -10.32
N THR A 269 -3.98 -6.88 -10.25
CA THR A 269 -2.84 -7.77 -9.99
C THR A 269 -1.72 -7.03 -9.26
N PHE A 270 -1.11 -7.70 -8.29
CA PHE A 270 0.14 -7.31 -7.67
C PHE A 270 1.28 -8.09 -8.34
N TYR A 271 2.11 -7.39 -9.10
CA TYR A 271 3.28 -7.92 -9.79
C TYR A 271 4.51 -7.69 -8.91
N ALA A 272 5.04 -8.76 -8.32
CA ALA A 272 6.22 -8.69 -7.45
C ALA A 272 7.41 -9.42 -8.07
N GLU A 273 8.58 -8.79 -8.08
CA GLU A 273 9.78 -9.46 -8.58
C GLU A 273 10.18 -10.63 -7.68
N GLY A 274 10.48 -11.78 -8.29
CA GLY A 274 10.91 -12.99 -7.59
C GLY A 274 9.76 -13.78 -6.95
N TYR A 275 8.51 -13.42 -7.22
CA TYR A 275 7.33 -14.07 -6.65
C TYR A 275 7.26 -15.57 -6.97
N ASP A 276 7.55 -15.95 -8.21
CA ASP A 276 7.47 -17.35 -8.67
C ASP A 276 8.68 -18.20 -8.23
N GLN A 277 9.71 -17.60 -7.64
CA GLN A 277 10.93 -18.32 -7.24
C GLN A 277 10.71 -19.26 -6.04
N ASN A 278 9.56 -19.17 -5.36
CA ASN A 278 9.20 -19.99 -4.19
C ASN A 278 10.37 -20.15 -3.19
N PRO A 279 10.90 -19.03 -2.66
CA PRO A 279 12.08 -19.07 -1.80
C PRO A 279 11.82 -19.91 -0.55
N ASN A 280 12.77 -20.77 -0.19
CA ASN A 280 12.69 -21.50 1.08
C ASN A 280 12.94 -20.57 2.28
N SER A 281 12.78 -21.08 3.50
CA SER A 281 12.86 -20.27 4.73
C SER A 281 14.23 -19.63 5.02
N THR A 282 15.27 -19.89 4.23
CA THR A 282 16.60 -19.27 4.35
C THR A 282 16.90 -18.25 3.24
N GLN A 283 16.01 -18.14 2.26
CA GLN A 283 16.12 -17.24 1.12
C GLN A 283 15.27 -15.99 1.38
N CYS A 284 15.91 -14.98 1.95
CA CYS A 284 15.25 -13.79 2.47
C CYS A 284 15.57 -12.55 1.63
N TYR A 285 14.78 -11.50 1.83
CA TYR A 285 15.17 -10.14 1.52
C TYR A 285 16.64 -9.86 1.86
N PRO A 286 17.38 -9.08 1.04
CA PRO A 286 16.87 -8.27 -0.08
C PRO A 286 16.84 -8.99 -1.43
N ASN A 287 17.33 -10.23 -1.52
CA ASN A 287 17.53 -10.93 -2.79
C ASN A 287 16.33 -11.79 -3.23
N TYR A 288 15.32 -11.93 -2.38
CA TYR A 288 14.14 -12.77 -2.61
C TYR A 288 12.87 -12.00 -2.24
N TYR A 289 11.76 -12.43 -2.82
CA TYR A 289 10.46 -11.79 -2.64
C TYR A 289 10.11 -11.63 -1.15
N ASP A 290 9.80 -10.39 -0.77
CA ASP A 290 9.33 -10.07 0.55
C ASP A 290 7.80 -10.07 0.62
N ALA A 291 7.26 -10.97 1.44
CA ALA A 291 5.85 -11.05 1.71
C ALA A 291 5.33 -9.92 2.59
N THR A 292 6.18 -9.31 3.43
CA THR A 292 5.74 -8.27 4.37
C THR A 292 5.30 -7.01 3.67
N ASP A 293 5.86 -6.73 2.50
CA ASP A 293 5.63 -5.51 1.72
C ASP A 293 4.52 -5.67 0.67
N ASN A 294 3.83 -6.82 0.70
CA ASN A 294 2.60 -7.02 -0.03
C ASN A 294 1.41 -7.01 0.94
N PRO A 295 0.72 -5.86 1.07
CA PRO A 295 -0.31 -5.68 2.09
C PRO A 295 -1.52 -6.60 1.86
N PHE A 296 -1.79 -6.99 0.62
CA PHE A 296 -2.92 -7.85 0.27
C PHE A 296 -2.75 -9.30 0.76
N THR A 297 -1.51 -9.73 1.04
CA THR A 297 -1.24 -11.09 1.54
C THR A 297 -1.75 -11.32 2.96
N TYR A 298 -2.01 -10.25 3.72
CA TYR A 298 -2.52 -10.31 5.09
C TYR A 298 -4.02 -10.59 5.19
N PHE A 299 -4.72 -10.69 4.05
CA PHE A 299 -6.17 -10.82 3.96
C PHE A 299 -6.56 -12.20 3.39
N PRO A 300 -7.00 -13.16 4.25
CA PRO A 300 -7.25 -14.55 3.83
C PRO A 300 -8.24 -14.71 2.67
N ASN A 301 -9.23 -13.82 2.58
CA ASN A 301 -10.20 -13.73 1.48
C ASN A 301 -9.56 -13.49 0.09
N LEU A 302 -8.34 -12.96 0.04
CA LEU A 302 -7.58 -12.73 -1.19
C LEU A 302 -6.62 -13.89 -1.49
N ILE A 303 -6.10 -14.57 -0.47
CA ILE A 303 -5.04 -15.59 -0.63
C ILE A 303 -5.51 -17.05 -0.53
N ASN A 304 -6.66 -17.34 0.09
CA ASN A 304 -7.13 -18.72 0.30
C ASN A 304 -7.83 -19.32 -0.92
N SER A 305 -8.17 -18.52 -1.93
CA SER A 305 -8.74 -19.00 -3.20
C SER A 305 -7.60 -19.24 -4.19
N SER A 306 -7.38 -20.49 -4.61
CA SER A 306 -6.32 -20.84 -5.57
C SER A 306 -6.45 -20.10 -6.91
N GLU A 307 -7.69 -19.89 -7.38
CA GLU A 307 -7.97 -19.11 -8.58
C GLU A 307 -7.60 -17.63 -8.42
N ARG A 308 -8.07 -16.98 -7.34
CA ARG A 308 -7.74 -15.56 -7.10
C ARG A 308 -6.27 -15.36 -6.79
N TYR A 309 -5.66 -16.30 -6.09
CA TYR A 309 -4.25 -16.27 -5.75
C TYR A 309 -3.37 -16.28 -7.01
N SER A 310 -3.62 -17.22 -7.92
CA SER A 310 -2.87 -17.32 -9.19
C SER A 310 -3.15 -16.20 -10.18
N LYS A 311 -4.34 -15.59 -10.13
CA LYS A 311 -4.72 -14.45 -10.98
C LYS A 311 -4.12 -13.13 -10.48
N ASN A 312 -4.20 -12.87 -9.17
CA ASN A 312 -3.98 -11.53 -8.62
C ASN A 312 -2.58 -11.33 -8.04
N PHE A 313 -1.81 -12.40 -7.80
CA PHE A 313 -0.44 -12.31 -7.30
C PHE A 313 0.48 -13.04 -8.26
N ARG A 314 1.34 -12.28 -8.93
CA ARG A 314 2.12 -12.78 -10.08
C ARG A 314 3.53 -12.22 -10.05
N ASP A 315 4.45 -12.93 -10.69
CA ASP A 315 5.82 -12.43 -10.84
C ASP A 315 5.88 -11.19 -11.74
N TYR A 316 6.78 -10.26 -11.43
CA TYR A 316 7.02 -9.04 -12.21
C TYR A 316 7.19 -9.32 -13.71
N THR A 317 7.85 -10.41 -14.09
CA THR A 317 8.05 -10.80 -15.49
C THR A 317 6.74 -11.03 -16.26
N ASN A 318 5.63 -11.32 -15.56
CA ASN A 318 4.30 -11.46 -16.17
C ASN A 318 3.67 -10.13 -16.62
N LEU A 319 4.08 -8.99 -16.06
CA LEU A 319 3.50 -7.69 -16.45
C LEU A 319 3.69 -7.46 -17.96
N TYR A 320 4.88 -7.74 -18.48
CA TYR A 320 5.20 -7.57 -19.90
C TYR A 320 4.41 -8.51 -20.80
N SER A 321 4.19 -9.76 -20.37
CA SER A 321 3.39 -10.70 -21.16
C SER A 321 1.92 -10.26 -21.20
N ASP A 322 1.39 -9.76 -20.09
CA ASP A 322 0.02 -9.23 -20.02
C ASP A 322 -0.14 -7.94 -20.86
N ILE A 323 0.84 -7.03 -20.85
CA ILE A 323 0.87 -5.85 -21.73
C ILE A 323 0.87 -6.27 -23.22
N ARG A 324 1.75 -7.18 -23.63
CA ARG A 324 1.82 -7.63 -25.03
C ARG A 324 0.57 -8.39 -25.47
N ALA A 325 -0.04 -9.16 -24.58
CA ALA A 325 -1.20 -9.98 -24.87
C ALA A 325 -2.53 -9.21 -24.84
N GLY A 326 -2.53 -7.90 -24.53
CA GLY A 326 -3.78 -7.16 -24.37
C GLY A 326 -4.57 -7.55 -23.12
N LYS A 327 -3.87 -7.97 -22.05
CA LYS A 327 -4.45 -8.46 -20.79
C LYS A 327 -3.99 -7.68 -19.55
N LEU A 328 -3.55 -6.43 -19.70
CA LEU A 328 -3.17 -5.58 -18.57
C LEU A 328 -4.40 -5.37 -17.66
N PRO A 329 -4.32 -5.68 -16.37
CA PRO A 329 -5.41 -5.42 -15.42
C PRO A 329 -5.80 -3.94 -15.36
N ALA A 330 -7.00 -3.64 -14.90
CA ALA A 330 -7.42 -2.26 -14.70
C ALA A 330 -6.64 -1.57 -13.56
N VAL A 331 -6.20 -2.34 -12.56
CA VAL A 331 -5.35 -1.86 -11.46
C VAL A 331 -4.17 -2.80 -11.28
N SER A 332 -2.95 -2.30 -11.47
CA SER A 332 -1.73 -3.07 -11.28
C SER A 332 -0.86 -2.43 -10.21
N TYR A 333 -0.29 -3.24 -9.33
CA TYR A 333 0.77 -2.83 -8.40
C TYR A 333 2.07 -3.48 -8.85
N VAL A 334 3.19 -2.78 -8.70
CA VAL A 334 4.53 -3.27 -9.06
C VAL A 334 5.46 -3.01 -7.88
N LYS A 335 6.17 -4.05 -7.41
CA LYS A 335 7.20 -3.95 -6.37
C LYS A 335 8.42 -4.78 -6.78
N GLY A 336 9.60 -4.18 -6.73
CA GLY A 336 10.87 -4.86 -7.00
C GLY A 336 11.38 -5.65 -5.79
N LEU A 337 12.43 -6.45 -5.98
CA LEU A 337 13.21 -7.02 -4.87
C LEU A 337 13.91 -5.90 -4.09
N GLY A 338 14.33 -6.15 -2.84
CA GLY A 338 15.04 -5.16 -2.03
C GLY A 338 16.31 -4.59 -2.69
N ILE A 339 16.99 -5.40 -3.51
CA ILE A 339 18.16 -4.96 -4.30
C ILE A 339 17.80 -4.06 -5.50
N HIS A 340 16.54 -4.03 -5.90
CA HIS A 340 16.00 -3.25 -7.02
C HIS A 340 14.88 -2.28 -6.61
N SER A 341 14.60 -2.14 -5.30
CA SER A 341 13.50 -1.32 -4.79
C SER A 341 13.91 0.11 -4.46
N GLU A 342 15.21 0.43 -4.53
CA GLU A 342 15.85 1.66 -4.04
C GLU A 342 16.09 1.67 -2.53
N HIS A 343 15.70 0.63 -1.80
CA HIS A 343 15.85 0.62 -0.34
C HIS A 343 17.31 0.83 0.10
N PRO A 344 17.58 1.85 0.94
CA PRO A 344 18.90 2.13 1.47
C PRO A 344 19.50 0.91 2.20
N ALA A 345 20.82 0.74 2.14
CA ALA A 345 21.58 -0.43 2.58
C ALA A 345 21.45 -1.71 1.71
N TYR A 346 20.54 -1.76 0.74
CA TYR A 346 20.30 -2.97 -0.06
C TYR A 346 20.24 -2.73 -1.57
N GLY A 347 19.51 -1.71 -2.00
CA GLY A 347 19.32 -1.34 -3.40
C GLY A 347 20.05 -0.06 -3.79
N THR A 348 20.10 0.19 -5.10
CA THR A 348 20.60 1.44 -5.67
C THR A 348 19.46 2.27 -6.25
N LEU A 349 19.65 3.59 -6.40
CA LEU A 349 18.68 4.46 -7.06
C LEU A 349 18.51 4.01 -8.52
N THR A 350 19.62 3.76 -9.21
CA THR A 350 19.61 3.32 -10.61
C THR A 350 18.82 2.02 -10.81
N ALA A 351 18.86 1.07 -9.88
CA ALA A 351 18.17 -0.20 -10.02
C ALA A 351 16.64 -0.05 -9.95
N GLY A 352 16.12 0.77 -9.04
CA GLY A 352 14.68 1.04 -9.00
C GLY A 352 14.20 2.01 -10.08
N GLU A 353 15.04 2.98 -10.46
CA GLU A 353 14.78 3.80 -11.64
C GLU A 353 14.67 2.92 -12.90
N THR A 354 15.46 1.85 -12.98
CA THR A 354 15.39 0.88 -14.08
C THR A 354 14.02 0.18 -14.11
N ILE A 355 13.53 -0.38 -13.00
CA ILE A 355 12.18 -0.99 -12.94
C ILE A 355 11.10 0.01 -13.36
N SER A 356 11.18 1.24 -12.86
CA SER A 356 10.22 2.29 -13.17
C SER A 356 10.24 2.66 -14.66
N GLN A 357 11.43 2.87 -15.22
CA GLN A 357 11.61 3.21 -16.62
C GLN A 357 11.15 2.10 -17.56
N ASP A 358 11.40 0.85 -17.19
CA ASP A 358 10.98 -0.36 -17.86
C ASP A 358 9.46 -0.44 -18.03
N VAL A 359 8.72 -0.23 -16.93
CA VAL A 359 7.25 -0.20 -16.94
C VAL A 359 6.72 1.00 -17.75
N ILE A 360 7.33 2.17 -17.58
CA ILE A 360 6.96 3.39 -18.33
C ILE A 360 7.15 3.16 -19.84
N ASN A 361 8.28 2.57 -20.25
CA ASN A 361 8.58 2.26 -21.65
C ASN A 361 7.56 1.28 -22.21
N ALA A 362 7.31 0.16 -21.53
CA ALA A 362 6.36 -0.86 -21.97
C ALA A 362 4.96 -0.30 -22.24
N ILE A 363 4.49 0.64 -21.42
CA ILE A 363 3.21 1.31 -21.62
C ILE A 363 3.27 2.36 -22.73
N SER A 364 4.32 3.18 -22.77
CA SER A 364 4.44 4.26 -23.75
C SER A 364 4.54 3.75 -25.20
N GLU A 365 5.20 2.61 -25.38
CA GLU A 365 5.38 1.92 -26.67
C GLU A 365 4.14 1.10 -27.05
N SER A 366 3.28 0.73 -26.09
CA SER A 366 2.08 -0.04 -26.36
C SER A 366 1.01 0.78 -27.08
N HIS A 367 0.70 0.41 -28.32
CA HIS A 367 -0.41 1.02 -29.08
C HIS A 367 -1.78 0.85 -28.40
N THR A 368 -1.94 -0.20 -27.60
CA THR A 368 -3.16 -0.53 -26.86
C THR A 368 -3.32 0.33 -25.60
N TYR A 369 -2.23 0.57 -24.86
CA TYR A 369 -2.29 1.12 -23.51
C TYR A 369 -1.79 2.56 -23.36
N ARG A 370 -0.91 3.04 -24.24
CA ARG A 370 -0.30 4.37 -24.11
C ARG A 370 -1.30 5.52 -23.91
N LYS A 371 -2.52 5.40 -24.46
CA LYS A 371 -3.55 6.44 -24.39
C LYS A 371 -4.54 6.28 -23.23
N ASN A 372 -4.52 5.18 -22.48
CA ASN A 372 -5.54 4.91 -21.46
C ASN A 372 -4.94 4.42 -20.12
N THR A 373 -3.62 4.43 -19.99
CA THR A 373 -2.92 4.09 -18.75
C THR A 373 -2.35 5.33 -18.08
N VAL A 374 -2.45 5.39 -16.75
CA VAL A 374 -1.66 6.28 -15.90
C VAL A 374 -0.77 5.42 -15.00
N ILE A 375 0.46 5.86 -14.80
CA ILE A 375 1.43 5.26 -13.89
C ILE A 375 1.65 6.22 -12.74
N PHE A 376 1.54 5.73 -11.51
CA PHE A 376 1.95 6.42 -10.30
C PHE A 376 3.22 5.78 -9.78
N LEU A 377 4.24 6.60 -9.49
CA LEU A 377 5.48 6.19 -8.85
C LEU A 377 5.59 6.91 -7.52
N LEU A 378 5.71 6.14 -6.46
CA LEU A 378 5.86 6.61 -5.09
C LEU A 378 6.52 5.52 -4.24
N PRO A 379 7.38 5.88 -3.29
CA PRO A 379 7.87 4.92 -2.32
C PRO A 379 6.76 4.61 -1.30
N ASP A 380 6.94 3.49 -0.60
CA ASP A 380 6.16 3.14 0.58
C ASP A 380 6.31 4.17 1.72
N GLU A 381 7.53 4.67 1.95
CA GLU A 381 7.86 5.58 3.04
C GLU A 381 9.15 6.42 2.78
N SER A 382 9.54 7.27 3.72
CA SER A 382 10.59 8.29 3.57
C SER A 382 12.03 7.82 3.77
N GLY A 383 12.25 6.61 4.25
CA GLY A 383 13.56 6.02 4.50
C GLY A 383 14.22 6.48 5.79
N GLY A 384 13.60 7.41 6.53
CA GLY A 384 14.28 8.20 7.57
C GLY A 384 15.17 9.31 7.01
N PHE A 385 15.10 9.58 5.70
CA PHE A 385 15.77 10.73 5.12
C PHE A 385 15.08 12.03 5.52
N TYR A 386 15.87 13.08 5.60
CA TYR A 386 15.45 14.44 5.89
C TYR A 386 14.47 14.96 4.83
N ASP A 387 13.46 15.70 5.28
CA ASP A 387 12.66 16.60 4.45
C ASP A 387 12.43 17.89 5.23
N HIS A 388 12.51 19.04 4.55
CA HIS A 388 12.39 20.33 5.21
C HIS A 388 10.96 20.76 5.50
N VAL A 389 9.97 20.13 4.88
CA VAL A 389 8.57 20.50 5.07
C VAL A 389 8.00 19.71 6.23
N SER A 390 7.59 20.44 7.26
CA SER A 390 6.87 19.86 8.39
C SER A 390 5.58 19.16 7.92
N PRO A 391 5.37 17.89 8.29
CA PRO A 391 4.14 17.19 7.94
C PRO A 391 2.94 17.73 8.71
N PRO A 392 1.71 17.62 8.17
CA PRO A 392 0.50 17.86 8.95
C PRO A 392 0.47 16.95 10.19
N SER A 393 -0.12 17.42 11.29
CA SER A 393 -0.05 16.73 12.58
C SER A 393 -0.63 15.32 12.56
N SER A 394 -1.76 15.12 11.86
CA SER A 394 -2.39 13.81 11.71
C SER A 394 -3.35 13.74 10.53
N SER A 395 -3.55 12.52 10.06
CA SER A 395 -4.55 12.13 9.08
C SER A 395 -5.96 12.32 9.62
N THR A 396 -6.83 12.96 8.83
CA THR A 396 -8.25 13.11 9.19
C THR A 396 -9.06 11.81 9.03
N ILE A 397 -8.47 10.76 8.47
CA ILE A 397 -9.14 9.48 8.19
C ILE A 397 -9.00 8.52 9.36
N ASP A 398 -7.81 8.41 9.94
CA ASP A 398 -7.45 7.41 10.95
C ASP A 398 -6.61 7.97 12.11
N ASN A 399 -6.41 9.29 12.14
CA ASN A 399 -5.72 10.03 13.19
C ASN A 399 -4.27 9.60 13.42
N GLN A 400 -3.64 8.93 12.45
CA GLN A 400 -2.21 8.68 12.51
C GLN A 400 -1.42 9.94 12.18
N PRO A 401 -0.28 10.19 12.85
CA PRO A 401 0.60 11.27 12.47
C PRO A 401 1.24 10.98 11.10
N TYR A 402 1.26 11.98 10.23
CA TYR A 402 2.01 11.88 8.98
C TYR A 402 3.51 11.93 9.26
N SER A 403 4.29 11.31 8.37
CA SER A 403 5.75 11.46 8.33
C SER A 403 6.15 12.40 7.17
N PRO A 404 7.46 12.65 6.93
CA PRO A 404 7.94 13.49 5.84
C PRO A 404 7.25 13.30 4.49
N ARG A 405 7.38 14.32 3.65
CA ARG A 405 6.97 14.20 2.25
C ARG A 405 7.72 13.05 1.58
N ILE A 406 7.03 12.36 0.70
CA ILE A 406 7.57 11.33 -0.17
C ILE A 406 7.29 11.69 -1.62
N LEU A 407 7.95 10.99 -2.54
CA LEU A 407 7.74 11.22 -3.96
C LEU A 407 6.33 10.80 -4.36
N PHE A 408 5.74 11.56 -5.28
CA PHE A 408 4.57 11.13 -6.02
C PHE A 408 4.67 11.67 -7.44
N VAL A 409 4.93 10.78 -8.40
CA VAL A 409 5.05 11.12 -9.81
C VAL A 409 3.92 10.43 -10.57
N ALA A 410 3.19 11.19 -11.38
CA ALA A 410 2.17 10.67 -12.29
C ALA A 410 2.64 10.80 -13.74
N VAL A 411 2.79 9.66 -14.43
CA VAL A 411 3.26 9.55 -15.82
C VAL A 411 2.14 8.98 -16.69
N GLY A 412 1.99 9.51 -17.91
CA GLY A 412 1.07 8.96 -18.90
C GLY A 412 0.64 9.99 -19.95
N HIS A 413 0.16 9.53 -21.10
CA HIS A 413 -0.24 10.42 -22.21
C HIS A 413 -1.37 11.40 -21.82
N GLN A 414 -2.22 11.02 -20.87
CA GLN A 414 -3.32 11.85 -20.40
C GLN A 414 -2.87 12.92 -19.39
N ILE A 415 -1.66 12.78 -18.86
CA ILE A 415 -1.13 13.67 -17.84
C ILE A 415 -0.56 14.90 -18.52
N LYS A 416 -1.15 16.07 -18.19
CA LYS A 416 -0.55 17.35 -18.53
C LYS A 416 0.69 17.53 -17.66
N LYS A 417 1.79 18.00 -18.24
CA LYS A 417 2.98 18.45 -17.51
C LYS A 417 2.58 19.59 -16.56
N ILE A 418 2.25 19.27 -15.31
CA ILE A 418 1.73 20.18 -14.28
C ILE A 418 2.30 19.70 -12.94
N MET A 419 2.84 20.60 -12.14
CA MET A 419 3.05 20.35 -10.72
C MET A 419 1.75 20.54 -9.97
N PHE A 420 1.38 19.54 -9.17
CA PHE A 420 0.21 19.64 -8.30
C PHE A 420 0.68 20.04 -6.90
N HIS A 421 0.52 21.33 -6.58
CA HIS A 421 0.37 21.75 -5.19
C HIS A 421 -0.88 21.07 -4.68
N MET A 422 -0.74 20.00 -3.89
CA MET A 422 -1.87 19.21 -3.39
C MET A 422 -2.71 19.96 -2.33
N PHE A 423 -2.90 21.28 -2.45
CA PHE A 423 -3.88 22.07 -1.70
C PHE A 423 -4.45 23.23 -2.52
N LYS A 424 -5.39 22.91 -3.40
CA LYS A 424 -6.65 23.67 -3.45
C LYS A 424 -7.82 22.69 -3.49
N TRP A 425 -8.08 22.04 -2.36
CA TRP A 425 -9.47 21.69 -2.05
C TRP A 425 -10.20 23.02 -1.88
N ASN A 426 -11.02 23.38 -2.86
CA ASN A 426 -11.90 24.54 -2.77
C ASN A 426 -12.75 24.42 -1.51
N ARG A 427 -12.48 25.23 -0.49
CA ARG A 427 -13.52 25.68 0.44
C ARG A 427 -14.49 26.62 -0.32
N ARG A 428 -15.33 26.06 -1.20
CA ARG A 428 -16.62 26.59 -1.73
C ARG A 428 -17.31 25.37 -2.34
N VAL A 429 -18.46 24.87 -1.87
CA VAL A 429 -19.71 25.51 -1.42
C VAL A 429 -20.25 24.79 -0.19
#